data_AF-A0A3D2FAL0-F1
#
_entry.id   AF-A0A3D2FAL0-F1
#
_cell.length_a   1.000
_cell.length_b   1.000
_cell.length_c   1.000
_cell.angle_alpha   90.00
_cell.angle_beta   90.00
_cell.angle_gamma   90.00
#
_symmetry.space_group_name_H-M   'P 1'
#
loop_
_entity.id
_entity.type
_entity.pdbx_description
1 polymer ?
#
loop_
_entity_poly.entity_id
_entity_poly.type
_entity_poly.pdbx_seq_one_letter_code
_entity_poly.pdbx_strand_id
1 'polypeptide(L)'
;MNIHSPKSQSIPEHDDAKAALDVLRQWASAATQSEIDALDPSVAGLIDLPNRSNTPELSREYPADFKVDAAYKATLPDLQNGPSSLIKGAKQQIQHVGISN
;
A
#
# COMPACT_ATOMS: atom_id res chain seq x y z
N MET A 1 -6.40 -48.63 -14.66
CA MET A 1 -6.84 -47.27 -14.28
C MET A 1 -5.77 -46.68 -13.37
N ASN A 2 -4.85 -45.87 -13.92
CA ASN A 2 -3.89 -45.14 -13.09
C ASN A 2 -4.58 -43.88 -12.57
N ILE A 3 -4.90 -43.88 -11.28
CA ILE A 3 -5.43 -42.70 -10.59
C ILE A 3 -4.20 -41.91 -10.16
N HIS A 4 -3.88 -40.85 -10.90
CA HIS A 4 -2.95 -39.84 -10.42
C HIS A 4 -3.66 -39.04 -9.34
N SER A 5 -3.41 -39.37 -8.08
CA SER A 5 -3.79 -38.49 -6.97
C SER A 5 -3.16 -37.13 -7.22
N PRO A 6 -3.94 -36.03 -7.26
CA PRO A 6 -3.36 -34.70 -7.37
C PRO A 6 -2.42 -34.50 -6.18
N LYS A 7 -1.20 -34.04 -6.43
CA LYS A 7 -0.30 -33.59 -5.36
C LYS A 7 -1.13 -32.59 -4.54
N SER A 8 -1.42 -32.93 -3.28
CA SER A 8 -1.96 -31.96 -2.34
C SER A 8 -1.01 -30.79 -2.35
N GLN A 9 -1.41 -29.67 -2.94
CA GLN A 9 -0.59 -28.46 -2.95
C GLN A 9 -0.56 -27.96 -1.51
N SER A 10 0.45 -28.42 -0.76
CA SER A 10 0.80 -27.84 0.52
C SER A 10 1.06 -26.36 0.31
N ILE A 11 0.63 -25.55 1.27
CA ILE A 11 0.97 -24.13 1.30
C ILE A 11 2.50 -24.04 1.22
N PRO A 12 3.06 -23.31 0.23
CA PRO A 12 4.50 -23.16 0.09
C PRO A 12 5.12 -22.63 1.38
N GLU A 13 6.28 -23.14 1.75
CA GLU A 13 7.04 -22.62 2.88
C GLU A 13 7.79 -21.34 2.46
N HIS A 14 8.33 -20.62 3.44
CA HIS A 14 9.06 -19.38 3.19
C HIS A 14 10.25 -19.60 2.23
N ASP A 15 10.94 -20.73 2.34
CA ASP A 15 12.08 -21.06 1.46
C ASP A 15 11.65 -21.35 0.02
N ASP A 16 10.46 -21.95 -0.18
CA ASP A 16 9.88 -22.12 -1.52
C ASP A 16 9.57 -20.77 -2.16
N ALA A 17 8.97 -19.85 -1.39
CA ALA A 17 8.67 -18.50 -1.86
C ALA A 17 9.94 -17.72 -2.23
N LYS A 18 11.02 -17.86 -1.45
CA LYS A 18 12.30 -17.25 -1.74
C LYS A 18 12.93 -17.81 -3.02
N ALA A 19 12.92 -19.13 -3.20
CA ALA A 19 13.42 -19.77 -4.41
C ALA A 19 12.64 -19.32 -5.66
N ALA A 20 11.30 -19.23 -5.55
CA ALA A 20 10.46 -18.73 -6.63
C ALA A 20 10.78 -17.26 -6.96
N LEU A 21 11.01 -16.42 -5.95
CA LEU A 21 11.38 -15.02 -6.15
C LEU A 21 12.72 -14.87 -6.87
N ASP A 22 13.72 -15.70 -6.56
CA ASP A 22 15.02 -15.65 -7.22
C ASP A 22 14.94 -16.09 -8.69
N VAL A 23 14.12 -17.10 -9.00
CA VAL A 23 13.81 -17.50 -10.39
C VAL A 23 13.15 -16.35 -11.15
N LEU A 24 12.15 -15.70 -10.56
CA LEU A 24 11.46 -14.57 -11.16
C LEU A 24 12.40 -13.38 -11.40
N ARG A 25 13.29 -13.06 -10.45
CA ARG A 25 14.33 -12.04 -10.61
C ARG A 25 15.27 -12.35 -11.77
N GLN A 26 15.75 -13.58 -11.85
CA GLN A 26 16.67 -13.99 -12.91
C GLN A 26 16.01 -13.89 -14.29
N TRP A 27 14.77 -14.36 -14.41
CA TRP A 27 14.01 -14.24 -15.66
C TRP A 27 13.73 -12.77 -16.03
N ALA A 28 13.28 -11.96 -15.08
CA ALA A 28 12.92 -10.57 -15.32
C ALA A 28 14.12 -9.68 -15.71
N SER A 29 15.35 -10.09 -15.37
CA SER A 29 16.59 -9.42 -15.81
C SER A 29 16.80 -9.45 -17.33
N ALA A 30 16.26 -10.47 -18.02
CA ALA A 30 16.35 -10.62 -19.46
C ALA A 30 15.01 -10.35 -20.18
N ALA A 31 13.89 -10.39 -19.46
CA ALA A 31 12.56 -10.18 -20.01
C ALA A 31 12.29 -8.69 -20.36
N THR A 32 11.54 -8.49 -21.43
CA THR A 32 10.96 -7.20 -21.83
C THR A 32 9.78 -6.83 -20.92
N GLN A 33 9.37 -5.56 -20.92
CA GLN A 33 8.22 -5.11 -20.14
C GLN A 33 6.93 -5.85 -20.57
N SER A 34 6.73 -6.03 -21.87
CA SER A 34 5.55 -6.74 -22.40
C SER A 34 5.48 -8.21 -21.97
N GLU A 35 6.62 -8.88 -21.83
CA GLU A 35 6.67 -10.27 -21.33
C GLU A 35 6.33 -10.34 -19.84
N ILE A 36 6.75 -9.35 -19.04
CA ILE A 36 6.39 -9.24 -17.62
C ILE A 36 4.89 -8.97 -17.47
N ASP A 37 4.36 -8.02 -18.24
CA ASP A 37 2.93 -7.68 -18.22
C ASP A 37 2.05 -8.85 -18.67
N ALA A 38 2.56 -9.70 -19.59
CA ALA A 38 1.87 -10.91 -20.03
C ALA A 38 1.88 -12.05 -19.00
N LEU A 39 2.86 -12.09 -18.10
CA LEU A 39 2.87 -13.03 -16.98
C LEU A 39 1.86 -12.59 -15.92
N ASP A 40 2.10 -11.42 -15.32
CA ASP A 40 1.18 -10.72 -14.41
C ASP A 40 1.79 -9.33 -14.08
N PRO A 41 1.04 -8.22 -14.23
CA PRO A 41 1.54 -6.87 -13.93
C PRO A 41 2.06 -6.68 -12.50
N SER A 42 1.56 -7.45 -11.52
CA SER A 42 2.00 -7.39 -10.12
C SER A 42 3.43 -7.91 -9.92
N VAL A 43 3.95 -8.72 -10.85
CA VAL A 43 5.32 -9.26 -10.79
C VAL A 43 6.34 -8.12 -10.88
N ALA A 44 6.07 -7.08 -11.67
CA ALA A 44 6.94 -5.91 -11.73
C ALA A 44 7.08 -5.21 -10.37
N GLY A 45 6.01 -5.19 -9.56
CA GLY A 45 6.02 -4.64 -8.20
C GLY A 45 6.72 -5.52 -7.18
N LEU A 46 6.63 -6.85 -7.33
CA LEU A 46 7.26 -7.82 -6.41
C LEU A 46 8.78 -7.91 -6.57
N ILE A 47 9.31 -7.70 -7.78
CA ILE A 47 10.72 -7.91 -8.09
C ILE A 47 11.58 -6.66 -7.76
N ASP A 48 10.97 -5.54 -7.37
CA ASP A 48 11.62 -4.24 -7.07
C ASP A 48 12.77 -3.93 -8.04
N LEU A 49 12.47 -4.05 -9.34
CA LEU A 49 13.46 -3.81 -10.38
C LEU A 49 13.75 -2.31 -10.42
N PRO A 50 15.02 -1.89 -10.17
CA PRO A 50 15.38 -0.49 -10.28
C PRO A 50 15.07 -0.04 -11.72
N ASN A 51 14.27 1.01 -11.85
CA ASN A 51 13.74 1.59 -13.10
C ASN A 51 12.52 0.91 -13.75
N ARG A 52 11.83 -0.05 -13.11
CA ARG A 52 10.57 -0.61 -13.65
C ARG A 52 9.39 -0.64 -12.68
N SER A 53 9.58 -0.24 -11.42
CA SER A 53 8.47 0.05 -10.53
C SER A 53 7.68 1.23 -11.11
N ASN A 54 6.46 0.99 -11.60
CA ASN A 54 5.52 2.03 -12.06
C ASN A 54 5.07 2.99 -10.93
N THR A 55 5.70 2.93 -9.76
CA THR A 55 5.52 3.88 -8.70
C THR A 55 6.28 5.15 -9.06
N PRO A 56 5.61 6.28 -9.30
CA PRO A 56 6.30 7.53 -9.57
C PRO A 56 7.18 7.87 -8.36
N GLU A 57 8.40 8.33 -8.63
CA GLU A 57 9.29 8.82 -7.60
C GLU A 57 8.62 10.00 -6.89
N LEU A 58 8.41 9.86 -5.58
CA LEU A 58 7.77 10.90 -4.80
C LEU A 58 8.76 12.03 -4.55
N SER A 59 8.48 13.21 -5.11
CA SER A 59 9.26 14.41 -4.81
C SER A 59 9.08 14.80 -3.34
N ARG A 60 10.20 15.14 -2.70
CA ARG A 60 10.23 15.74 -1.35
C ARG A 60 10.51 17.24 -1.39
N GLU A 61 10.50 17.82 -2.59
CA GLU A 61 10.68 19.25 -2.79
C GLU A 61 9.33 19.94 -2.62
N TYR A 62 9.22 20.75 -1.57
CA TYR A 62 8.06 21.59 -1.31
C TYR A 62 8.38 23.04 -1.72
N PRO A 63 7.45 23.77 -2.37
CA PRO A 63 7.68 25.17 -2.69
C PRO A 63 7.89 25.99 -1.40
N ALA A 64 9.06 26.60 -1.26
CA ALA A 64 9.43 27.36 -0.06
C ALA A 64 8.49 28.56 0.19
N ASP A 65 7.97 29.15 -0.89
CA ASP A 65 7.08 30.32 -0.85
C ASP A 65 5.60 29.95 -0.90
N PHE A 66 5.25 28.68 -0.67
CA PHE A 66 3.86 28.25 -0.67
C PHE A 66 3.05 29.02 0.39
N LYS A 67 2.03 29.75 -0.07
CA LYS A 67 1.09 30.45 0.80
C LYS A 67 -0.31 29.89 0.58
N VAL A 68 -0.92 29.49 1.68
CA VAL A 68 -2.29 29.00 1.71
C VAL A 68 -3.25 30.15 1.38
N ASP A 69 -3.83 30.15 0.18
CA ASP A 69 -4.84 31.10 -0.24
C ASP A 69 -6.27 30.57 -0.02
N ALA A 70 -7.26 31.42 -0.32
CA ALA A 70 -8.67 31.05 -0.15
C ALA A 70 -9.12 29.95 -1.13
N ALA A 71 -8.54 29.90 -2.33
CA ALA A 71 -8.90 28.91 -3.35
C ALA A 71 -8.37 27.52 -2.95
N TYR A 72 -7.11 27.42 -2.55
CA TYR A 72 -6.48 26.22 -2.02
C TYR A 72 -7.25 25.69 -0.80
N LYS A 73 -7.60 26.56 0.16
CA LYS A 73 -8.42 26.17 1.33
C LYS A 73 -9.75 25.54 0.93
N ALA A 74 -10.41 26.06 -0.10
CA ALA A 74 -11.69 25.53 -0.57
C ALA A 74 -11.58 24.16 -1.24
N THR A 75 -10.38 23.78 -1.72
CA THR A 75 -10.12 22.45 -2.32
C THR A 75 -9.75 21.37 -1.30
N LEU A 76 -9.39 21.76 -0.07
CA LEU A 76 -9.02 20.78 0.94
C LEU A 76 -10.25 19.91 1.25
N PRO A 77 -10.12 18.56 1.23
CA PRO A 77 -11.21 17.69 1.66
C PRO A 77 -11.58 18.12 3.07
N ASP A 78 -12.89 18.36 3.25
CA ASP A 78 -13.47 19.00 4.43
C ASP A 78 -12.64 18.73 5.68
N LEU A 79 -12.07 19.79 6.25
CA LEU A 79 -11.60 19.78 7.62
C LEU A 79 -12.83 19.45 8.45
N GLN A 80 -13.07 18.15 8.67
CA GLN A 80 -14.24 17.50 9.25
C GLN A 80 -14.53 17.93 10.69
N ASN A 81 -14.67 19.21 10.87
CA ASN A 81 -15.25 19.85 12.01
C ASN A 81 -16.16 20.87 11.35
N GLY A 82 -17.43 20.49 11.15
CA GLY A 82 -18.46 21.50 10.97
C GLY A 82 -18.50 22.45 12.20
N PRO A 83 -19.61 23.14 12.49
CA PRO A 83 -19.65 24.01 13.67
C PRO A 83 -19.16 23.25 14.91
N SER A 84 -18.39 23.90 15.78
CA SER A 84 -17.75 23.23 16.93
C SER A 84 -18.75 22.46 17.82
N SER A 85 -20.05 22.76 17.70
CA SER A 85 -21.16 22.00 18.27
C SER A 85 -21.29 20.55 17.79
N LEU A 86 -20.74 20.19 16.62
CA LEU A 86 -20.75 18.82 16.07
C LEU A 86 -19.63 17.96 16.64
N ILE A 87 -18.59 18.58 17.22
CA ILE A 87 -17.39 17.89 17.73
C ILE A 87 -17.20 18.05 19.23
N LYS A 88 -17.75 19.12 19.82
CA LYS A 88 -17.85 19.25 21.27
C LYS A 88 -19.09 18.50 21.72
N GLY A 89 -18.89 17.39 22.43
CA GLY A 89 -19.95 16.79 23.23
C GLY A 89 -20.56 17.83 24.19
N ALA A 90 -21.81 17.61 24.61
CA ALA A 90 -22.44 18.44 25.63
C ALA A 90 -21.53 18.52 26.88
N LYS A 91 -21.55 19.64 27.61
CA LYS A 91 -20.84 19.79 28.90
C LYS A 91 -21.45 18.86 29.95
N GLN A 92 -21.16 17.56 29.85
CA GLN A 92 -21.57 16.53 30.77
C GLN A 92 -20.47 16.32 31.80
N GLN A 93 -20.84 16.15 33.06
CA GLN A 93 -19.91 15.78 34.11
C GLN A 93 -19.36 14.37 33.82
N ILE A 94 -18.05 14.24 33.68
CA ILE A 94 -17.40 12.93 33.46
C ILE A 94 -17.48 12.17 34.78
N GLN A 95 -18.19 11.03 34.76
CA GLN A 95 -18.31 10.14 35.91
C GLN A 95 -17.03 9.31 36.04
N HIS A 96 -16.44 9.33 37.23
CA HIS A 96 -15.28 8.51 37.57
C HIS A 96 -15.73 7.04 37.72
N VAL A 97 -15.54 6.23 36.67
CA VAL A 97 -15.64 4.78 36.78
C VAL A 97 -14.33 4.28 37.39
N GLY A 98 -14.35 4.01 38.69
CA GLY A 98 -13.18 3.74 39.51
C GLY A 98 -12.44 2.45 39.16
N ILE A 99 -11.74 2.42 38.03
CA ILE A 99 -10.64 1.48 37.80
C ILE A 99 -9.39 2.09 38.43
N SER A 100 -9.10 1.65 39.65
CA SER A 100 -7.82 1.92 40.33
C SER A 100 -6.80 0.88 39.85
N ASN A 101 -5.57 1.32 39.56
CA ASN A 101 -4.42 0.44 39.28
C ASN A 101 -3.97 -0.29 40.54
#